data_AF-A0A970TXA0-F1
#
_entry.id   AF-A0A970TXA0-F1
#
_cell.length_a   1.000
_cell.length_b   1.000
_cell.length_c   1.000
_cell.angle_alpha   90.00
_cell.angle_beta   90.00
_cell.angle_gamma   90.00
#
_symmetry.space_group_name_H-M   'P 1'
#
loop_
_entity.id
_entity.type
_entity.pdbx_description
1 polymer ?
#
loop_
_entity_poly.entity_id
_entity_poly.type
_entity_poly.pdbx_seq_one_letter_code
_entity_poly.pdbx_strand_id
1 'polypeptide(L)'
;MEITFAMSLFLIVLGVVAQSLISSFHVLLIEEQRTNALNGCKSVLSNLRQVAYNAEPTSGCSEDNPLIPCVLLEWIGKFPTSKDRIKPAEINQWQPFFLLPWQEYAFHCTDGSGNIARTSLSPAMNTNPVFVTVTTSWTGLRVRRYTMSASAIISDH
;
A
#
# COMPACT_ATOMS: atom_id res chain seq x y z
N MET A 1 19.96 -44.95 34.70
CA MET A 1 19.90 -43.50 34.99
C MET A 1 20.56 -42.67 33.88
N GLU A 2 21.72 -43.06 33.34
CA GLU A 2 22.43 -42.31 32.29
C GLU A 2 21.65 -42.20 30.96
N ILE A 3 20.99 -43.28 30.52
CA ILE A 3 20.23 -43.28 29.24
C ILE A 3 19.03 -42.32 29.30
N THR A 4 18.29 -42.32 30.42
CA THR A 4 17.18 -41.38 30.66
C THR A 4 17.65 -39.92 30.71
N PHE A 5 18.82 -39.67 31.30
CA PHE A 5 19.41 -38.33 31.34
C PHE A 5 19.82 -37.87 29.92
N ALA A 6 20.50 -38.72 29.15
CA ALA A 6 20.89 -38.42 27.77
C ALA A 6 19.66 -38.18 26.86
N MET A 7 18.61 -38.99 26.97
CA MET A 7 17.35 -38.78 26.24
C MET A 7 16.69 -37.45 26.59
N SER A 8 16.65 -37.08 27.87
CA SER A 8 16.05 -35.81 28.30
C SER A 8 16.81 -34.60 27.74
N LEU A 9 18.14 -34.65 27.75
CA LEU A 9 18.99 -33.62 27.15
C LEU A 9 18.76 -33.50 25.65
N PHE A 10 18.66 -34.64 24.96
CA PHE A 10 18.38 -34.68 23.52
C PHE A 10 17.02 -34.05 23.17
N LEU A 11 15.97 -34.35 23.94
CA LEU A 11 14.64 -33.76 23.74
C LEU A 11 14.63 -32.25 23.99
N ILE A 12 15.36 -31.77 25.00
CA ILE A 12 15.49 -30.34 25.27
C ILE A 12 16.18 -29.64 24.09
N VAL A 13 17.29 -30.18 23.60
CA VAL A 13 18.03 -29.61 22.46
C VAL A 13 17.15 -29.59 21.20
N LEU A 14 16.43 -30.68 20.89
CA LEU A 14 15.49 -30.71 19.77
C LEU A 14 14.38 -29.65 19.92
N GLY A 15 13.84 -29.49 21.12
CA GLY A 15 12.83 -28.47 21.41
C GLY A 15 13.33 -27.04 21.17
N VAL A 16 14.55 -26.73 21.63
CA VAL A 16 15.17 -25.41 21.42
C VAL A 16 15.46 -25.15 19.94
N VAL A 17 15.97 -26.14 19.20
CA VAL A 17 16.23 -26.01 17.76
C VAL A 17 14.94 -25.79 16.99
N ALA A 18 13.87 -26.53 17.30
CA ALA A 18 12.57 -26.35 16.66
C ALA A 18 12.00 -24.94 16.92
N GLN A 19 12.07 -24.44 18.15
CA GLN A 19 11.62 -23.09 18.49
C GLN A 19 12.45 -22.01 17.76
N SER A 20 13.77 -22.18 17.67
CA SER A 20 14.66 -21.29 16.92
C SER A 20 14.29 -21.23 15.43
N LEU A 21 13.99 -22.38 14.84
CA LEU A 21 13.60 -22.48 13.43
C LEU A 21 12.25 -21.80 13.16
N ILE A 22 11.25 -22.06 14.03
CA ILE A 22 9.93 -21.41 13.94
C ILE A 22 10.05 -19.89 14.08
N SER A 23 10.87 -19.42 15.03
CA SER A 23 11.12 -18.00 15.23
C SER A 23 11.75 -17.36 13.98
N SER A 24 12.75 -18.02 13.39
CA SER A 24 13.42 -17.55 12.17
C SER A 24 12.46 -17.49 10.99
N PHE A 25 11.59 -18.50 10.83
CA PHE A 25 10.58 -18.53 9.78
C PHE A 25 9.57 -17.39 9.91
N HIS A 26 9.10 -17.09 11.13
CA HIS A 26 8.20 -15.96 11.34
C HIS A 26 8.84 -14.61 10.98
N VAL A 27 10.13 -14.43 11.25
CA VAL A 27 10.86 -13.21 10.86
C VAL A 27 10.90 -13.08 9.34
N LEU A 28 11.25 -14.15 8.63
CA LEU A 28 11.28 -14.15 7.15
C LEU A 28 9.92 -13.80 6.55
N LEU A 29 8.83 -14.39 7.06
CA LEU A 29 7.48 -14.07 6.59
C LEU A 29 7.12 -12.60 6.81
N ILE A 30 7.49 -12.02 7.95
CA ILE A 30 7.21 -10.60 8.24
C ILE A 30 7.99 -9.69 7.28
N GLU A 31 9.26 -9.99 7.01
CA GLU A 31 10.08 -9.22 6.06
C GLU A 31 9.57 -9.34 4.62
N GLU A 32 9.10 -10.52 4.21
CA GLU A 32 8.45 -10.71 2.92
C GLU A 32 7.16 -9.88 2.82
N GLN A 33 6.28 -9.96 3.84
CA GLN A 33 5.05 -9.17 3.88
C GLN A 33 5.34 -7.66 3.84
N ARG A 34 6.35 -7.21 4.58
CA ARG A 34 6.80 -5.81 4.60
C ARG A 34 7.28 -5.36 3.22
N THR A 35 8.04 -6.20 2.54
CA THR A 35 8.54 -5.94 1.19
C THR A 35 7.39 -5.85 0.19
N ASN A 36 6.44 -6.79 0.26
CA ASN A 36 5.24 -6.79 -0.58
C ASN A 36 4.35 -5.56 -0.31
N ALA A 37 4.18 -5.17 0.95
CA ALA A 37 3.44 -3.96 1.33
C ALA A 37 4.09 -2.69 0.75
N LEU A 38 5.41 -2.55 0.88
CA LEU A 38 6.14 -1.40 0.34
C LEU A 38 6.08 -1.37 -1.20
N ASN A 39 6.26 -2.52 -1.85
CA ASN A 39 6.15 -2.63 -3.30
C ASN A 39 4.72 -2.35 -3.79
N GLY A 40 3.70 -2.74 -3.02
CA GLY A 40 2.30 -2.38 -3.26
C GLY A 40 2.09 -0.87 -3.24
N CYS A 41 2.54 -0.18 -2.19
CA CYS A 41 2.45 1.29 -2.12
C CYS A 41 3.21 1.96 -3.28
N LYS A 42 4.41 1.47 -3.62
CA LYS A 42 5.19 2.00 -4.77
C LYS A 42 4.48 1.77 -6.10
N SER A 43 3.86 0.60 -6.29
CA SER A 43 3.09 0.28 -7.50
C SER A 43 1.89 1.20 -7.65
N VAL A 44 1.14 1.44 -6.56
CA VAL A 44 0.02 2.40 -6.53
C VAL A 44 0.51 3.81 -6.86
N LEU A 45 1.61 4.28 -6.24
CA LEU A 45 2.20 5.58 -6.55
C LEU A 45 2.69 5.68 -8.00
N SER A 46 3.26 4.60 -8.55
CA SER A 46 3.70 4.55 -9.93
C SER A 46 2.52 4.64 -10.90
N ASN A 47 1.41 3.98 -10.58
CA ASN A 47 0.19 4.05 -11.38
C ASN A 47 -0.44 5.44 -11.31
N LEU A 48 -0.50 6.05 -10.12
CA LEU A 48 -0.93 7.44 -9.94
C LEU A 48 -0.12 8.43 -10.78
N ARG A 49 1.21 8.27 -10.80
CA ARG A 49 2.08 9.07 -11.68
C ARG A 49 1.73 8.85 -13.14
N GLN A 50 1.55 7.60 -13.57
CA GLN A 50 1.19 7.30 -14.95
C GLN A 50 -0.15 7.91 -15.35
N VAL A 51 -1.13 7.91 -14.45
CA VAL A 51 -2.44 8.54 -14.64
C VAL A 51 -2.32 10.06 -14.73
N ALA A 52 -1.46 10.68 -13.91
CA ALA A 52 -1.19 12.12 -14.00
C ALA A 52 -0.48 12.50 -15.31
N TYR A 53 0.49 11.69 -15.78
CA TYR A 53 1.22 11.97 -17.03
C TYR A 53 0.37 11.72 -18.28
N ASN A 54 -0.47 10.68 -18.26
CA ASN A 54 -1.36 10.34 -19.37
C ASN A 54 -2.76 10.87 -19.11
N ALA A 55 -2.88 12.03 -18.46
CA ALA A 55 -4.16 12.62 -18.07
C ALA A 55 -5.03 12.88 -19.30
N GLU A 56 -5.95 11.95 -19.59
CA GLU A 56 -7.01 12.16 -20.56
C GLU A 56 -8.15 12.92 -19.89
N PRO A 57 -8.78 13.89 -20.57
CA PRO A 57 -9.98 14.54 -20.08
C PRO A 57 -11.07 13.52 -19.76
N THR A 58 -11.65 13.62 -18.56
CA THR A 58 -12.76 12.77 -18.14
C THR A 58 -14.02 13.63 -17.97
N SER A 59 -15.19 12.99 -17.92
CA SER A 59 -16.43 13.68 -17.55
C SER A 59 -16.37 14.38 -16.18
N GLY A 60 -15.44 13.98 -15.29
CA GLY A 60 -15.20 14.58 -13.98
C GLY A 60 -14.14 15.70 -14.00
N CYS A 61 -13.26 15.72 -14.99
CA CYS A 61 -12.17 16.69 -15.16
C CYS A 61 -12.14 17.15 -16.63
N SER A 62 -12.82 18.26 -16.96
CA SER A 62 -13.06 18.70 -18.35
C SER A 62 -11.83 19.28 -19.07
N GLU A 63 -11.92 19.32 -20.40
CA GLU A 63 -10.84 19.41 -21.41
C GLU A 63 -9.93 20.65 -21.40
N ASP A 64 -10.33 21.79 -20.84
CA ASP A 64 -9.54 23.03 -20.99
C ASP A 64 -8.17 23.00 -20.28
N ASN A 65 -7.99 22.06 -19.34
CA ASN A 65 -6.72 21.50 -18.85
C ASN A 65 -7.10 20.48 -17.76
N PRO A 66 -6.95 19.15 -17.95
CA PRO A 66 -7.13 18.21 -16.85
C PRO A 66 -6.02 18.46 -15.83
N LEU A 67 -6.30 19.33 -14.86
CA LEU A 67 -5.39 19.67 -13.78
C LEU A 67 -5.02 18.37 -13.08
N ILE A 68 -3.73 18.06 -12.97
CA ILE A 68 -3.22 16.85 -12.32
C ILE A 68 -3.88 16.56 -10.95
N PRO A 69 -4.14 17.54 -10.06
CA PRO A 69 -4.88 17.26 -8.84
C PRO A 69 -6.30 16.71 -9.08
N CYS A 70 -7.00 17.09 -10.15
CA CYS A 70 -8.33 16.57 -10.47
C CYS A 70 -8.29 15.09 -10.84
N VAL A 71 -7.44 14.73 -11.80
CA VAL A 71 -7.33 13.35 -12.29
C VAL A 71 -6.81 12.42 -11.20
N LEU A 72 -5.84 12.89 -10.39
CA LEU A 72 -5.33 12.14 -9.23
C LEU A 72 -6.43 11.89 -8.19
N LEU A 73 -7.16 12.93 -7.78
CA LEU A 73 -8.21 12.80 -6.77
C LEU A 73 -9.39 11.97 -7.28
N GLU A 74 -9.75 12.08 -8.56
CA GLU A 74 -10.77 11.24 -9.17
C GLU A 74 -10.37 9.77 -9.18
N TRP A 75 -9.12 9.46 -9.56
CA TRP A 75 -8.61 8.10 -9.55
C TRP A 75 -8.57 7.53 -8.13
N ILE A 76 -8.11 8.30 -7.15
CA ILE A 76 -8.07 7.90 -5.74
C ILE A 76 -9.49 7.64 -5.22
N GLY A 77 -10.47 8.45 -5.62
CA GLY A 77 -11.87 8.24 -5.27
C GLY A 77 -12.47 6.95 -5.84
N LYS A 78 -11.94 6.45 -6.97
CA LYS A 78 -12.33 5.17 -7.58
C LYS A 78 -11.56 3.97 -7.02
N PHE A 79 -10.38 4.20 -6.45
CA PHE A 79 -9.54 3.12 -5.93
C PHE A 79 -10.26 2.39 -4.77
N PRO A 80 -10.43 1.06 -4.84
CA PRO A 80 -11.12 0.32 -3.80
C PRO A 80 -10.30 0.31 -2.51
N THR A 81 -10.93 0.55 -1.36
CA THR A 81 -10.20 0.58 -0.08
C THR A 81 -9.74 -0.81 0.37
N SER A 82 -10.38 -1.88 -0.09
CA SER A 82 -10.05 -3.27 0.21
C SER A 82 -10.39 -4.18 -0.97
N LYS A 83 -9.80 -5.38 -1.01
CA LYS A 83 -10.04 -6.38 -2.07
C LYS A 83 -11.51 -6.74 -2.24
N ASP A 84 -12.25 -6.83 -1.14
CA ASP A 84 -13.67 -7.23 -1.15
C ASP A 84 -14.60 -6.15 -1.71
N ARG A 85 -14.09 -4.91 -1.87
CA ARG A 85 -14.84 -3.80 -2.48
C ARG A 85 -14.61 -3.65 -3.97
N ILE A 86 -13.81 -4.52 -4.58
CA ILE A 86 -13.57 -4.51 -6.01
C ILE A 86 -14.83 -5.01 -6.73
N LYS A 87 -15.35 -4.21 -7.67
CA LYS A 87 -16.46 -4.63 -8.52
C LYS A 87 -16.01 -5.73 -9.49
N PRO A 88 -16.87 -6.71 -9.84
CA PRO A 88 -16.50 -7.79 -10.75
C PRO A 88 -15.90 -7.35 -12.10
N ALA A 89 -16.42 -6.24 -12.66
CA ALA A 89 -15.94 -5.69 -13.93
C ALA A 89 -14.52 -5.08 -13.86
N GLU A 90 -14.06 -4.73 -12.65
CA GLU A 90 -12.80 -4.00 -12.41
C GLU A 90 -11.74 -4.89 -11.73
N ILE A 91 -12.01 -6.19 -11.61
CA ILE A 91 -11.12 -7.14 -10.91
C ILE A 91 -9.70 -7.10 -11.47
N ASN A 92 -9.54 -7.20 -12.79
CA ASN A 92 -8.23 -7.24 -13.43
C ASN A 92 -7.45 -5.93 -13.27
N GLN A 93 -8.15 -4.81 -13.06
CA GLN A 93 -7.54 -3.51 -12.84
C GLN A 93 -7.00 -3.37 -11.41
N TRP A 94 -7.80 -3.75 -10.41
CA TRP A 94 -7.49 -3.44 -9.01
C TRP A 94 -6.90 -4.59 -8.20
N GLN A 95 -7.25 -5.84 -8.51
CA GLN A 95 -6.79 -7.01 -7.76
C GLN A 95 -5.26 -7.11 -7.63
N PRO A 96 -4.44 -6.76 -8.66
CA PRO A 96 -2.98 -6.86 -8.55
C PRO A 96 -2.36 -6.01 -7.42
N PHE A 97 -3.04 -4.98 -6.92
CA PHE A 97 -2.54 -4.17 -5.80
C PHE A 97 -2.76 -4.82 -4.43
N PHE A 98 -3.61 -5.85 -4.32
CA PHE A 98 -3.96 -6.52 -3.06
C PHE A 98 -3.25 -7.87 -2.95
N LEU A 99 -2.00 -7.82 -2.48
CA LEU A 99 -1.11 -8.99 -2.35
C LEU A 99 -1.18 -9.63 -0.96
N LEU A 100 -1.67 -8.91 0.04
CA LEU A 100 -1.66 -9.33 1.44
C LEU A 100 -3.07 -9.67 1.97
N PRO A 101 -3.17 -10.54 2.99
CA PRO A 101 -4.45 -10.89 3.60
C PRO A 101 -5.07 -9.69 4.34
N TRP A 102 -6.36 -9.47 4.11
CA TRP A 102 -7.15 -8.37 4.69
C TRP A 102 -6.45 -7.02 4.53
N GLN A 103 -5.88 -6.82 3.35
CA GLN A 103 -5.16 -5.60 3.01
C GLN A 103 -6.13 -4.46 2.69
N GLU A 104 -5.84 -3.32 3.27
CA GLU A 104 -6.56 -2.07 3.07
C GLU A 104 -5.57 -0.98 2.62
N TYR A 105 -6.07 -0.04 1.82
CA TYR A 105 -5.33 1.15 1.40
C TYR A 105 -6.02 2.42 1.87
N ALA A 106 -5.19 3.38 2.25
CA ALA A 106 -5.60 4.74 2.56
C ALA A 106 -4.67 5.72 1.85
N PHE A 107 -5.24 6.83 1.40
CA PHE A 107 -4.55 7.87 0.65
C PHE A 107 -4.61 9.17 1.42
N HIS A 108 -3.50 9.88 1.45
CA HIS A 108 -3.43 11.24 1.97
C HIS A 108 -2.75 12.13 0.94
N CYS A 109 -3.48 13.13 0.45
CA CYS A 109 -3.02 14.05 -0.58
C CYS A 109 -2.98 15.46 0.01
N THR A 110 -1.82 16.11 -0.03
CA THR A 110 -1.62 17.46 0.50
C THR A 110 -0.90 18.39 -0.47
N ASP A 111 -0.96 19.69 -0.18
CA ASP A 111 -0.08 20.71 -0.75
C ASP A 111 1.27 20.76 -0.02
N GLY A 112 2.17 21.65 -0.47
CA GLY A 112 3.48 21.86 0.16
C GLY A 112 3.44 22.50 1.56
N SER A 113 2.26 22.95 2.01
CA SER A 113 2.02 23.48 3.35
C SER A 113 1.33 22.46 4.26
N GLY A 114 1.01 21.26 3.77
CA GLY A 114 0.33 20.21 4.52
C GLY A 114 -1.21 20.31 4.55
N ASN A 115 -1.82 21.23 3.79
CA ASN A 115 -3.27 21.26 3.65
C ASN A 115 -3.74 20.18 2.67
N ILE A 116 -4.97 19.68 2.85
CA ILE A 116 -5.58 18.71 1.93
C ILE A 116 -5.55 19.26 0.50
N ALA A 117 -5.13 18.43 -0.46
CA ALA A 117 -5.07 18.80 -1.87
C ALA A 117 -6.46 19.19 -2.40
N ARG A 118 -6.53 20.24 -3.20
CA ARG A 118 -7.78 20.82 -3.71
C ARG A 118 -7.71 21.03 -5.22
N THR A 119 -8.89 20.93 -5.81
CA THR A 119 -9.15 21.30 -7.20
C THR A 119 -10.00 22.56 -7.25
N SER A 120 -9.76 23.40 -8.25
CA SER A 120 -10.49 24.64 -8.49
C SER A 120 -10.58 24.92 -9.99
N LEU A 121 -11.66 25.59 -10.40
CA LEU A 121 -11.84 26.10 -11.77
C LEU A 121 -10.78 27.15 -12.14
N SER A 122 -10.18 27.81 -11.15
CA SER A 122 -9.06 28.72 -11.36
C SER A 122 -7.74 27.95 -11.27
N PRO A 123 -6.92 27.88 -12.34
CA PRO A 123 -5.65 27.14 -12.36
C PRO A 123 -4.73 27.49 -11.19
N ALA A 124 -4.64 28.77 -10.83
CA ALA A 124 -3.78 29.27 -9.75
C ALA A 124 -4.16 28.80 -8.34
N MET A 125 -5.37 28.25 -8.17
CA MET A 125 -5.88 27.76 -6.89
C MET A 125 -5.80 26.24 -6.76
N ASN A 126 -5.28 25.54 -7.77
CA ASN A 126 -5.10 24.10 -7.73
C ASN A 126 -3.86 23.71 -6.94
N THR A 127 -3.94 22.59 -6.22
CA THR A 127 -2.76 22.02 -5.57
C THR A 127 -1.84 21.42 -6.62
N ASN A 128 -0.75 22.13 -6.94
CA ASN A 128 0.36 21.62 -7.74
C ASN A 128 1.66 22.19 -7.14
N PRO A 129 2.62 21.35 -6.68
CA PRO A 129 2.60 19.89 -6.71
C PRO A 129 1.68 19.25 -5.66
N VAL A 130 1.22 18.02 -5.92
CA VAL A 130 0.48 17.18 -4.97
C VAL A 130 1.45 16.23 -4.25
N PHE A 131 1.46 16.29 -2.93
CA PHE A 131 2.17 15.34 -2.08
C PHE A 131 1.22 14.19 -1.75
N VAL A 132 1.51 13.01 -2.28
CA VAL A 132 0.67 11.81 -2.08
C VAL A 132 1.37 10.84 -1.15
N THR A 133 0.71 10.47 -0.07
CA THR A 133 1.11 9.37 0.81
C THR A 133 0.12 8.23 0.69
N VAL A 134 0.61 7.07 0.27
CA VAL A 134 -0.16 5.82 0.20
C VAL A 134 0.21 4.99 1.41
N THR A 135 -0.78 4.70 2.24
CA THR A 135 -0.63 3.82 3.39
C THR A 135 -1.38 2.53 3.12
N THR A 136 -0.70 1.40 3.26
CA THR A 136 -1.34 0.10 3.27
C THR A 136 -1.30 -0.48 4.67
N SER A 137 -2.38 -1.15 5.05
CA SER A 137 -2.46 -1.89 6.30
C SER A 137 -2.95 -3.30 6.03
N TRP A 138 -2.42 -4.28 6.75
CA TRP A 138 -2.80 -5.68 6.59
C TRP A 138 -2.76 -6.39 7.93
N THR A 139 -3.38 -7.56 7.99
CA THR A 139 -3.34 -8.39 9.18
C THR A 139 -2.39 -9.55 8.96
N GLY A 140 -1.28 -9.57 9.70
CA GLY A 140 -0.24 -10.58 9.60
C GLY A 140 -0.41 -11.70 10.63
N LEU A 141 0.71 -12.38 10.91
CA LEU A 141 0.77 -13.46 11.90
C LEU A 141 0.24 -12.99 13.27
N ARG A 142 -0.44 -13.90 13.99
CA ARG A 142 -1.04 -13.64 15.31
C ARG A 142 -2.10 -12.54 15.31
N VAL A 143 -2.78 -12.32 14.17
CA VAL A 143 -3.87 -11.33 14.03
C VAL A 143 -3.42 -9.91 14.40
N ARG A 144 -2.13 -9.62 14.18
CA ARG A 144 -1.58 -8.28 14.40
C ARG A 144 -1.76 -7.44 13.14
N ARG A 145 -2.19 -6.19 13.33
CA ARG A 145 -2.30 -5.22 12.25
C ARG A 145 -0.96 -4.53 12.04
N TYR A 146 -0.49 -4.54 10.80
CA TYR A 146 0.74 -3.89 10.37
C TYR A 146 0.39 -2.78 9.39
N THR A 147 1.26 -1.78 9.30
CA THR A 147 1.10 -0.63 8.42
C THR A 147 2.40 -0.31 7.73
N MET A 148 2.33 0.08 6.47
CA MET A 148 3.45 0.59 5.69
C MET A 148 2.96 1.78 4.87
N SER A 149 3.82 2.79 4.71
CA SER A 149 3.52 3.93 3.86
C SER A 149 4.66 4.22 2.89
N ALA A 150 4.31 4.79 1.74
CA ALA A 150 5.25 5.41 0.82
C ALA A 150 4.67 6.75 0.39
N SER A 151 5.55 7.72 0.15
CA SER A 151 5.16 9.06 -0.27
C SER A 151 5.87 9.46 -1.55
N ALA A 152 5.19 10.25 -2.37
CA ALA A 152 5.73 10.83 -3.59
C ALA A 152 5.14 12.22 -3.82
N ILE A 153 5.92 13.05 -4.50
CA ILE A 153 5.46 14.32 -5.06
C ILE A 153 5.07 14.04 -6.52
N ILE A 154 3.92 14.54 -6.95
CA ILE A 154 3.41 14.44 -8.33
C ILE A 154 3.06 15.86 -8.79
N SER A 155 3.61 16.26 -9.94
CA SER A 155 3.55 17.63 -10.48
C SER A 155 3.38 17.62 -12.01
N ASP A 156 3.03 18.78 -12.56
CA ASP A 156 2.83 19.00 -14.01
C ASP A 156 4.13 19.04 -14.83
N HIS A 157 5.29 18.78 -14.20
CA HIS A 157 6.63 18.83 -14.81
C HIS A 157 7.44 17.60 -14.42
#